data_AF-A0A1Q7B576-F1
#
_entry.id   AF-A0A1Q7B576-F1
#
_cell.length_a   1.000
_cell.length_b   1.000
_cell.length_c   1.000
_cell.angle_alpha   90.00
_cell.angle_beta   90.00
_cell.angle_gamma   90.00
#
_symmetry.space_group_name_H-M   'P 1'
#
loop_
_entity.id
_entity.type
_entity.pdbx_description
1 polymer ?
#
loop_
_entity_poly.entity_id
_entity_poly.type
_entity_poly.pdbx_seq_one_letter_code
_entity_poly.pdbx_strand_id
1 'polypeptide(L)' 'MHTITPGLATLAGEVHAEEKKRKQDFGLADAFVLATARSRSSKVLTGDPHFKDVPEAVMI' A
#
# COMPACT_ATOMS: atom_id res chain seq x y z
N MET A 1 12.03 1.72 16.11
CA MET A 1 10.65 2.19 15.91
C MET A 1 10.51 2.54 14.43
N HIS A 2 9.61 1.89 13.69
CA HIS A 2 9.32 2.29 12.31
C HIS A 2 8.17 3.31 12.37
N THR A 3 8.44 4.53 11.93
CA THR A 3 7.50 5.66 11.93
C THR A 3 7.23 6.11 10.50
N ILE A 4 6.16 6.86 10.29
CA ILE A 4 5.89 7.51 9.01
C ILE A 4 6.91 8.64 8.83
N THR A 5 7.82 8.48 7.87
CA THR A 5 8.77 9.53 7.47
C THR A 5 8.17 10.38 6.35
N PRO A 6 8.69 11.60 6.09
CA PRO A 6 8.22 12.41 4.97
C PRO A 6 8.29 11.67 3.64
N GLY A 7 9.39 10.94 3.37
CA GLY A 7 9.52 10.15 2.14
C GLY A 7 8.50 9.02 2.03
N LEU A 8 8.19 8.33 3.14
CA LEU A 8 7.15 7.30 3.15
C LEU A 8 5.76 7.91 2.96
N ALA A 9 5.50 9.09 3.54
CA ALA A 9 4.25 9.81 3.38
C ALA A 9 4.04 10.28 1.93
N THR A 10 5.09 10.82 1.29
CA THR A 10 5.06 11.18 -0.14
C THR A 10 4.77 9.95 -0.99
N LEU A 11 5.49 8.84 -0.77
CA LEU A 11 5.26 7.60 -1.50
C LEU A 11 3.84 7.06 -1.29
N ALA A 12 3.32 7.07 -0.06
CA ALA A 12 1.94 6.65 0.20
C ALA A 12 0.91 7.53 -0.54
N GLY A 13 1.15 8.85 -0.63
CA GLY A 13 0.32 9.76 -1.41
C GLY A 13 0.32 9.44 -2.90
N GLU A 14 1.50 9.16 -3.47
CA GLU A 14 1.65 8.73 -4.87
C GLU A 14 0.93 7.39 -5.13
N VAL A 15 1.15 6.40 -4.26
CA VAL A 15 0.47 5.10 -4.35
C VAL A 15 -1.04 5.27 -4.28
N HIS A 16 -1.55 6.05 -3.32
CA HIS A 16 -2.97 6.30 -3.19
C HIS A 16 -3.56 6.97 -4.44
N ALA A 17 -2.86 7.96 -5.01
CA ALA A 17 -3.30 8.63 -6.23
C ALA A 17 -3.35 7.69 -7.44
N GLU A 18 -2.36 6.80 -7.60
CA GLU A 18 -2.34 5.81 -8.69
C GLU A 18 -3.40 4.72 -8.52
N GLU A 19 -3.53 4.14 -7.33
CA GLU A 19 -4.53 3.08 -7.06
C GLU A 19 -5.96 3.62 -7.21
N LYS A 20 -6.23 4.87 -6.81
CA LYS A 20 -7.56 5.49 -6.99
C LYS A 20 -8.00 5.66 -8.44
N LYS A 21 -7.07 5.69 -9.40
CA LYS A 21 -7.43 5.69 -10.84
C LYS A 21 -8.08 4.36 -11.25
N ARG A 22 -7.76 3.27 -10.55
CA ARG A 22 -8.23 1.91 -10.84
C ARG A 22 -9.35 1.48 -9.90
N LYS A 23 -9.28 1.90 -8.63
CA LYS A 23 -10.12 1.45 -7.53
C LYS A 23 -10.49 2.65 -6.64
N GLN A 24 -11.65 3.26 -6.90
CA GLN A 24 -12.04 4.51 -6.23
C GLN A 24 -12.15 4.41 -4.70
N ASP A 25 -12.46 3.22 -4.19
CA ASP A 25 -12.58 2.91 -2.76
C ASP A 25 -11.24 2.56 -2.09
N PHE A 26 -10.11 2.70 -2.79
CA PHE A 26 -8.78 2.44 -2.19
C PHE A 26 -8.44 3.45 -1.08
N GLY A 27 -8.19 2.93 0.12
CA GLY A 27 -7.96 3.72 1.33
C GLY A 27 -6.54 4.26 1.44
N LEU A 28 -6.39 5.42 2.09
CA LEU A 28 -5.07 5.99 2.37
C LEU A 28 -4.24 5.07 3.30
N ALA A 29 -4.88 4.39 4.25
CA ALA A 29 -4.22 3.42 5.12
C ALA A 29 -3.61 2.25 4.32
N ASP A 30 -4.35 1.72 3.34
CA ASP A 30 -3.87 0.66 2.44
C ASP A 30 -2.68 1.14 1.62
N ALA A 31 -2.70 2.40 1.19
CA ALA A 31 -1.58 3.02 0.50
C ALA A 31 -0.31 3.07 1.38
N PHE A 32 -0.45 3.36 2.69
CA PHE A 32 0.68 3.29 3.61
C PHE A 32 1.21 1.88 3.80
N VAL A 33 0.33 0.87 3.84
CA VAL A 33 0.75 -0.54 3.91
C VAL A 33 1.56 -0.90 2.66
N LEU A 34 1.08 -0.55 1.46
CA LEU A 34 1.79 -0.81 0.21
C LEU A 34 3.09 -0.02 0.07
N ALA A 35 3.09 1.27 0.38
CA ALA A 35 4.30 2.09 0.36
C ALA A 35 5.37 1.53 1.31
N THR A 36 4.95 1.06 2.48
CA THR A 36 5.84 0.42 3.45
C THR A 36 6.43 -0.87 2.90
N ALA A 37 5.62 -1.71 2.26
CA ALA A 37 6.08 -2.94 1.64
C ALA A 37 7.06 -2.68 0.49
N ARG A 38 6.73 -1.75 -0.42
CA ARG A 38 7.58 -1.35 -1.55
C ARG A 38 8.92 -0.78 -1.08
N SER A 39 8.91 0.12 -0.09
CA SER A 39 10.15 0.73 0.46
C SER A 39 11.09 -0.29 1.11
N ARG A 40 10.60 -1.49 1.44
CA ARG A 40 11.37 -2.58 2.05
C ARG A 40 11.57 -3.77 1.12
N SER A 41 11.11 -3.68 -0.12
CA SER A 41 11.09 -4.80 -1.06
C SER A 41 10.45 -6.06 -0.45
N SER A 42 9.41 -5.87 0.36
CA SER A 42 8.68 -6.94 1.04
C SER A 42 7.28 -7.13 0.45
N LYS A 43 6.61 -8.21 0.87
CA LYS A 43 5.21 -8.50 0.52
C LYS A 43 4.26 -8.16 1.67
N VAL A 44 2.99 -7.96 1.35
CA VAL A 44 1.89 -7.79 2.32
C VAL A 44 1.20 -9.14 2.48
N LEU A 45 1.29 -9.75 3.67
CA LEU A 45 0.51 -10.95 4.00
C LEU A 45 -0.84 -10.49 4.58
N THR A 46 -1.95 -10.83 3.93
CA THR A 46 -3.26 -10.33 4.36
C THR A 46 -4.41 -11.22 3.87
N GLY A 47 -5.51 -11.22 4.62
CA GLY A 47 -6.81 -11.77 4.16
C GLY A 47 -7.73 -10.69 3.59
N ASP A 48 -7.28 -9.44 3.52
CA ASP A 48 -8.10 -8.30 3.07
C ASP A 48 -8.31 -8.32 1.54
N PRO A 49 -9.57 -8.47 1.05
CA PRO A 49 -9.87 -8.47 -0.38
C PRO A 49 -9.48 -7.19 -1.12
N HIS A 50 -9.22 -6.07 -0.42
CA HIS A 50 -8.72 -4.86 -1.06
C HIS A 50 -7.41 -5.07 -1.80
N PHE A 51 -6.59 -6.03 -1.35
CA PHE A 51 -5.26 -6.34 -1.86
C PHE A 51 -5.22 -7.48 -2.90
N LYS A 52 -6.36 -8.10 -3.23
CA LYS A 52 -6.42 -9.31 -4.08
C LYS A 52 -5.75 -9.17 -5.46
N ASP A 53 -5.77 -7.95 -6.01
CA ASP A 53 -5.24 -7.62 -7.33
C ASP A 53 -3.87 -6.90 -7.25
N VAL A 54 -3.29 -6.82 -6.05
CA VAL A 54 -2.01 -6.14 -5.82
C VAL A 54 -0.85 -7.16 -5.92
N PRO A 55 0.14 -6.94 -6.82
CA PRO A 55 1.24 -7.89 -7.03
C PRO A 55 2.06 -8.21 -5.78
N GLU A 56 2.20 -7.23 -4.88
CA GLU A 56 2.95 -7.36 -3.64
C GLU A 56 2.17 -8.08 -2.52
N ALA A 57 0.92 -8.50 -2.76
CA ALA A 57 0.11 -9.18 -1.76
C ALA A 57 0.26 -10.71 -1.81
N VAL A 58 0.27 -11.34 -0.63
CA VAL A 58 0.09 -12.77 -0.43
C VAL A 58 -1.21 -12.95 0.34
N MET A 59 -2.20 -13.56 -0.32
CA MET A 59 -3.53 -13.79 0.24
C MET A 59 -3.54 -15.05 1.12
N ILE A 60 -4.23 -14.98 2.27
CA ILE A 60 -4.49 -16.12 3.18
C ILE A 60 -5.97 -16.43 3.31
#